data_AF-A0A6J0JCX3-F1
#
_entry.id   AF-A0A6J0JCX3-F1
#
_cell.length_a   1.000
_cell.length_b   1.000
_cell.length_c   1.000
_cell.angle_alpha   90.00
_cell.angle_beta   90.00
_cell.angle_gamma   90.00
#
_symmetry.space_group_name_H-M   'P 1'
#
loop_
_entity.id
_entity.type
_entity.pdbx_description
1 polymer ?
#
loop_
_entity_poly.entity_id
_entity_poly.type
_entity_poly.pdbx_seq_one_letter_code
_entity_poly.pdbx_strand_id
1 'polypeptide(L)'
;MVRIENVESFYAKLRESATSTSSQNPLLIFPSSSDVDSICALKVITHILESDSIHYSCFPVSSFLEIHNYAPPALSSHSPLTILLINWGCHRDLKLVLKLGPAARVFVVDSHRPIHLHNLSDQNHQVLVLHTDDDERQADLAYDFDVLKLANESFHMHQESDGEDEDEDESDDGDRPSKRRKMNDDKLMKKLKRDYYKMGTFHGKPSGCLLFELSHLLRKNTNELLWLACVSLTDQFVHEKLTDERYRACVMELEQHINSSGNIDKIASVTLKDGTKVRAPDCSRISYEEEPRLMLLREWNLFDSMLCSSYIATKLKTWSDNGIKKLKLLLARMGFALVECQQKFPYMKDEVKRKMRQEFDRFLPEYGLNDFYYRSFLRLHGYSSRVSAADVVYGITALLESFIESGGSSASKQFGEAYDALSLNNLDKLRSGMQQAIKVQRAILRQGSAAITKTGCIRSGRKFRWVKVEDSIDAKYLGYPQALTKFCYFLMDALREKGARMKPMLCASASQQLGKILVVGVCGKPRLGAVRGNAFGNAFRKAAQESRADYFHELFESSWIVLDVSAVNSFMIRLTEKL
;
A
#
# COMPACT_ATOMS: atom_id res chain seq x y z
N MET A 1 24.44 1.47 -16.24
CA MET A 1 23.94 1.57 -14.86
C MET A 1 22.41 1.55 -14.89
N VAL A 2 21.87 0.40 -14.49
CA VAL A 2 20.44 0.03 -14.62
C VAL A 2 19.67 0.41 -13.36
N ARG A 3 20.34 0.29 -12.21
CA ARG A 3 19.93 0.91 -10.96
C ARG A 3 20.08 2.42 -11.05
N ILE A 4 19.07 3.15 -10.60
CA ILE A 4 19.16 4.59 -10.47
C ILE A 4 18.89 4.99 -9.04
N GLU A 5 19.96 5.44 -8.40
CA GLU A 5 20.02 5.88 -7.01
C GLU A 5 19.47 7.30 -6.84
N ASN A 6 19.45 8.10 -7.92
CA ASN A 6 18.98 9.48 -7.94
C ASN A 6 17.73 9.64 -8.82
N VAL A 7 16.66 10.18 -8.24
CA VAL A 7 15.37 10.42 -8.91
C VAL A 7 15.49 11.32 -10.16
N GLU A 8 16.38 12.31 -10.17
CA GLU A 8 16.63 13.18 -11.34
C GLU A 8 17.22 12.39 -12.52
N SER A 9 18.19 11.52 -12.25
CA SER A 9 18.80 10.67 -13.29
C SER A 9 17.77 9.70 -13.87
N PHE A 10 16.84 9.23 -13.03
CA PHE A 10 15.76 8.35 -13.45
C PHE A 10 14.84 9.06 -14.43
N TYR A 11 14.43 10.27 -14.08
CA TYR A 11 13.60 11.08 -14.94
C TYR A 11 14.30 11.50 -16.23
N ALA A 12 15.59 11.86 -16.17
CA ALA A 12 16.36 12.22 -17.37
C ALA A 12 16.38 11.07 -18.40
N LYS A 13 16.63 9.84 -17.96
CA LYS A 13 16.58 8.66 -18.84
C LYS A 13 15.17 8.34 -19.33
N LEU A 14 14.15 8.51 -18.49
CA LEU A 14 12.75 8.32 -18.88
C LEU A 14 12.37 9.32 -19.98
N ARG A 15 12.70 10.60 -19.77
CA ARG A 15 12.45 11.67 -20.72
C ARG A 15 13.17 11.42 -22.04
N GLU A 16 14.46 11.12 -22.01
CA GLU A 16 15.25 10.78 -23.20
C GLU A 16 14.63 9.62 -23.97
N SER A 17 14.25 8.53 -23.27
CA SER A 17 13.60 7.36 -23.87
C SER A 17 12.26 7.73 -24.51
N ALA A 18 11.42 8.49 -23.80
CA ALA A 18 10.11 8.90 -24.26
C ALA A 18 10.17 9.87 -25.46
N THR A 19 11.18 10.76 -25.52
CA THR A 19 11.35 11.69 -26.64
C THR A 19 12.02 11.06 -27.86
N SER A 20 12.81 10.01 -27.66
CA SER A 20 13.48 9.28 -28.75
C SER A 20 12.53 8.34 -29.50
N THR A 21 11.44 7.93 -28.85
CA THR A 21 10.38 7.17 -29.48
C THR A 21 9.63 8.06 -30.49
N SER A 22 9.29 7.53 -31.67
CA SER A 22 8.60 8.30 -32.72
C SER A 22 7.27 8.88 -32.23
N SER A 23 6.79 9.95 -32.86
CA SER A 23 5.52 10.60 -32.51
C SER A 23 4.29 9.69 -32.54
N GLN A 24 4.41 8.48 -33.10
CA GLN A 24 3.35 7.47 -33.16
C GLN A 24 3.28 6.58 -31.90
N ASN A 25 4.31 6.54 -31.07
CA ASN A 25 4.40 5.69 -29.88
C ASN A 25 4.62 6.56 -28.62
N PRO A 26 3.56 7.03 -27.95
CA PRO A 26 3.69 7.82 -26.73
C PRO A 26 4.22 6.96 -25.56
N LEU A 27 4.68 7.62 -24.49
CA LEU A 27 5.00 6.96 -23.23
C LEU A 27 3.75 6.25 -22.68
N LEU A 28 3.84 4.94 -22.43
CA LEU A 28 2.74 4.18 -21.83
C LEU A 28 2.90 4.11 -20.31
N ILE A 29 1.90 4.60 -19.57
CA ILE A 29 1.90 4.61 -18.11
C ILE A 29 0.86 3.61 -17.60
N PHE A 30 1.29 2.68 -16.74
CA PHE A 30 0.43 1.67 -16.14
C PHE A 30 0.45 1.80 -14.62
N PRO A 31 -0.45 2.61 -14.03
CA PRO A 31 -0.62 2.68 -12.59
C PRO A 31 -1.40 1.47 -12.05
N SER A 32 -1.01 1.01 -10.86
CA SER A 32 -1.81 0.05 -10.07
C SER A 32 -3.17 0.66 -9.75
N SER A 33 -4.25 -0.08 -10.00
CA SER A 33 -5.61 0.34 -9.62
C SER A 33 -6.01 -0.03 -8.18
N SER A 34 -5.08 -0.56 -7.40
CA SER A 34 -5.38 -1.18 -6.09
C SER A 34 -5.12 -0.29 -4.88
N ASP A 35 -4.50 0.88 -5.05
CA ASP A 35 -3.98 1.67 -3.93
C ASP A 35 -3.99 3.17 -4.20
N VAL A 36 -4.00 3.95 -3.12
CA VAL A 36 -4.11 5.42 -3.17
C VAL A 36 -2.77 6.05 -3.56
N ASP A 37 -1.66 5.45 -3.13
CA ASP A 37 -0.31 5.89 -3.46
C ASP A 37 -0.07 5.94 -4.98
N SER A 38 -0.54 4.93 -5.72
CA SER A 38 -0.47 4.86 -7.18
C SER A 38 -1.19 6.02 -7.87
N ILE A 39 -2.37 6.41 -7.39
CA ILE A 39 -3.10 7.56 -7.93
C ILE A 39 -2.37 8.87 -7.63
N CYS A 40 -1.84 9.01 -6.43
CA CYS A 40 -1.08 10.20 -6.02
C CYS A 40 0.21 10.32 -6.86
N ALA A 41 0.96 9.23 -7.00
CA ALA A 41 2.14 9.10 -7.85
C ALA A 41 1.83 9.46 -9.31
N LEU A 42 0.73 8.92 -9.87
CA LEU A 42 0.28 9.23 -11.22
C LEU A 42 0.06 10.74 -11.40
N LYS A 43 -0.70 11.38 -10.52
CA LYS A 43 -0.97 12.83 -10.60
C LYS A 43 0.30 13.67 -10.53
N VAL A 44 1.28 13.25 -9.73
CA VAL A 44 2.57 13.95 -9.61
C VAL A 44 3.38 13.81 -10.90
N ILE A 45 3.55 12.60 -11.43
CA ILE A 45 4.36 12.41 -12.63
C ILE A 45 3.70 13.01 -13.87
N THR A 46 2.37 12.94 -14.02
CA THR A 46 1.68 13.56 -15.16
C THR A 46 1.86 15.07 -15.17
N HIS A 47 1.83 15.73 -14.00
CA HIS A 47 2.13 17.16 -13.89
C HIS A 47 3.55 17.50 -14.40
N ILE A 48 4.54 16.68 -14.03
CA ILE A 48 5.93 16.86 -14.48
C ILE A 48 6.02 16.62 -16.00
N LEU A 49 5.43 15.56 -16.52
CA LEU A 49 5.43 15.23 -17.95
C LEU A 49 4.76 16.31 -18.80
N GLU A 50 3.60 16.83 -18.35
CA GLU A 50 2.87 17.91 -19.02
C GLU A 50 3.70 19.20 -19.07
N SER A 51 4.38 19.55 -17.98
CA SER A 51 5.27 20.72 -17.95
C SER A 51 6.45 20.60 -18.92
N ASP A 52 6.88 19.38 -19.25
CA ASP A 52 7.92 19.09 -20.24
C ASP A 52 7.35 18.76 -21.64
N SER A 53 6.04 18.90 -21.85
CA SER A 53 5.35 18.61 -23.12
C SER A 53 5.57 17.18 -23.63
N ILE A 54 5.68 16.20 -22.73
CA ILE A 54 5.85 14.79 -23.08
C ILE A 54 4.47 14.16 -23.29
N HIS A 55 4.24 13.58 -24.46
CA HIS A 55 3.00 12.86 -24.77
C HIS A 55 3.00 11.49 -24.08
N TYR A 56 1.90 11.18 -23.38
CA TYR A 56 1.73 9.91 -22.70
C TYR A 56 0.31 9.36 -22.85
N SER A 57 0.15 8.06 -22.59
CA SER A 57 -1.15 7.39 -22.49
C SER A 57 -1.18 6.59 -21.19
N CYS A 58 -2.27 6.71 -20.43
CA CYS A 58 -2.39 6.11 -19.10
C CYS A 58 -3.47 5.02 -19.09
N PHE A 59 -3.09 3.83 -18.64
CA PHE A 59 -3.97 2.66 -18.57
C PHE A 59 -3.89 2.04 -17.17
N PRO A 60 -4.83 2.35 -16.27
CA PRO A 60 -4.88 1.73 -14.96
C PRO A 60 -5.06 0.22 -15.09
N VAL A 61 -4.24 -0.55 -14.39
CA VAL A 61 -4.24 -2.01 -14.45
C VAL A 61 -4.54 -2.59 -13.08
N SER A 62 -5.29 -3.68 -13.05
CA SER A 62 -5.63 -4.44 -11.83
C SER A 62 -4.77 -5.70 -11.65
N SER A 63 -4.05 -6.09 -12.69
CA SER A 63 -3.20 -7.27 -12.70
C SER A 63 -2.05 -7.16 -13.70
N PHE A 64 -1.06 -8.03 -13.54
CA PHE A 64 0.11 -8.08 -14.42
C PHE A 64 -0.26 -8.38 -15.88
N LEU A 65 -1.25 -9.25 -16.14
CA LEU A 65 -1.60 -9.64 -17.51
C LEU A 65 -2.40 -8.57 -18.27
N GLU A 66 -3.08 -7.67 -17.55
CA GLU A 66 -3.93 -6.66 -18.18
C GLU A 66 -3.13 -5.70 -19.08
N ILE A 67 -1.83 -5.54 -18.84
CA ILE A 67 -0.92 -4.79 -19.71
C ILE A 67 -0.90 -5.34 -21.15
N HIS A 68 -1.05 -6.65 -21.33
CA HIS A 68 -1.09 -7.28 -22.65
C HIS A 68 -2.36 -6.93 -23.42
N ASN A 69 -3.43 -6.48 -22.77
CA ASN A 69 -4.64 -6.02 -23.47
C ASN A 69 -4.42 -4.66 -24.14
N TYR A 70 -3.53 -3.83 -23.57
CA TYR A 70 -3.29 -2.46 -24.03
C TYR A 70 -2.02 -2.32 -24.87
N ALA A 71 -1.08 -3.27 -24.78
CA ALA A 71 0.18 -3.27 -25.54
C ALA A 71 0.50 -4.56 -26.38
N PRO A 72 -0.47 -5.31 -26.96
CA PRO A 72 -0.21 -6.66 -27.45
C PRO A 72 0.72 -6.84 -28.68
N PRO A 73 0.82 -5.93 -29.67
CA PRO A 73 1.86 -6.06 -30.71
C PRO A 73 3.17 -5.33 -30.37
N ALA A 74 3.14 -4.34 -29.47
CA ALA A 74 4.28 -3.44 -29.23
C ALA A 74 5.27 -3.97 -28.19
N LEU A 75 4.82 -4.81 -27.24
CA LEU A 75 5.69 -5.38 -26.21
C LEU A 75 6.75 -6.32 -26.77
N SER A 76 6.44 -7.03 -27.86
CA SER A 76 7.32 -8.03 -28.49
C SER A 76 7.82 -7.60 -29.87
N SER A 77 7.52 -6.38 -30.32
CA SER A 77 8.06 -5.83 -31.57
C SER A 77 9.50 -5.34 -31.40
N HIS A 78 10.16 -5.09 -32.53
CA HIS A 78 11.47 -4.43 -32.56
C HIS A 78 11.38 -2.89 -32.51
N SER A 79 10.18 -2.32 -32.40
CA SER A 79 10.02 -0.86 -32.31
C SER A 79 10.35 -0.37 -30.90
N PRO A 80 10.97 0.81 -30.76
CA PRO A 80 11.22 1.39 -29.44
C PRO A 80 9.90 1.62 -28.72
N LEU A 81 9.83 1.14 -27.47
CA LEU A 81 8.68 1.25 -26.60
C LEU A 81 9.15 1.68 -25.21
N THR A 82 8.59 2.77 -24.69
CA THR A 82 8.89 3.25 -23.34
C THR A 82 7.65 3.05 -22.45
N ILE A 83 7.84 2.34 -21.33
CA ILE A 83 6.79 2.00 -20.37
C ILE A 83 7.16 2.56 -19.00
N LEU A 84 6.19 3.13 -18.28
CA LEU A 84 6.30 3.50 -16.87
C LEU A 84 5.29 2.71 -16.03
N LEU A 85 5.78 1.91 -15.08
CA LEU A 85 4.98 1.18 -14.11
C LEU A 85 4.95 1.96 -12.79
N ILE A 86 3.76 2.16 -12.21
CA ILE A 86 3.57 2.91 -10.97
C ILE A 86 2.96 2.01 -9.89
N ASN A 87 3.68 1.84 -8.79
CA ASN A 87 3.37 1.03 -7.62
C ASN A 87 3.18 -0.47 -7.87
N TRP A 88 3.82 -0.99 -8.92
CA TRP A 88 3.98 -2.43 -9.14
C TRP A 88 5.17 -2.74 -10.04
N GLY A 89 5.57 -4.02 -10.05
CA GLY A 89 6.61 -4.56 -10.93
C GLY A 89 7.87 -5.06 -10.22
N CYS A 90 8.10 -4.69 -8.96
CA CYS A 90 9.32 -5.10 -8.26
C CYS A 90 9.40 -6.59 -7.95
N HIS A 91 8.31 -7.28 -7.63
CA HIS A 91 8.33 -8.66 -7.11
C HIS A 91 8.50 -9.77 -8.17
N ARG A 92 8.59 -9.43 -9.45
CA ARG A 92 8.64 -10.40 -10.56
C ARG A 92 9.73 -10.04 -11.55
N ASP A 93 10.22 -11.04 -12.28
CA ASP A 93 11.08 -10.81 -13.44
C ASP A 93 10.26 -10.15 -14.55
N LEU A 94 10.46 -8.84 -14.75
CA LEU A 94 9.69 -8.08 -15.72
C LEU A 94 10.04 -8.45 -17.16
N LYS A 95 11.30 -8.83 -17.43
CA LYS A 95 11.74 -9.22 -18.76
C LYS A 95 11.00 -10.50 -19.20
N LEU A 96 10.94 -11.48 -18.31
CA LEU A 96 10.27 -12.75 -18.56
C LEU A 96 8.74 -12.61 -18.56
N VAL A 97 8.17 -11.91 -17.57
CA VAL A 97 6.70 -11.81 -17.42
C VAL A 97 6.08 -11.01 -18.57
N LEU A 98 6.70 -9.91 -18.97
CA LEU A 98 6.16 -9.04 -20.03
C LEU A 98 6.58 -9.46 -21.43
N LYS A 99 7.49 -10.44 -21.57
CA LYS A 99 8.07 -10.89 -22.84
C LYS A 99 8.62 -9.71 -23.67
N LEU A 100 9.48 -8.92 -23.02
CA LEU A 100 9.99 -7.66 -23.57
C LEU A 100 10.86 -7.89 -24.81
N GLY A 101 10.47 -7.27 -25.93
CA GLY A 101 11.28 -7.17 -27.13
C GLY A 101 12.55 -6.33 -26.90
N PRO A 102 13.61 -6.49 -27.72
CA PRO A 102 14.94 -5.96 -27.43
C PRO A 102 15.02 -4.43 -27.33
N ALA A 103 14.08 -3.71 -27.94
CA ALA A 103 14.01 -2.24 -27.94
C ALA A 103 13.06 -1.66 -26.87
N ALA A 104 12.40 -2.51 -26.07
CA ALA A 104 11.49 -2.07 -25.02
C ALA A 104 12.27 -1.64 -23.77
N ARG A 105 11.88 -0.50 -23.17
CA ARG A 105 12.41 0.01 -21.91
C ARG A 105 11.27 0.21 -20.92
N VAL A 106 11.41 -0.39 -19.74
CA VAL A 106 10.45 -0.36 -18.64
C VAL A 106 11.06 0.39 -17.47
N PHE A 107 10.42 1.48 -17.07
CA PHE A 107 10.74 2.28 -15.91
C PHE A 107 9.78 1.91 -14.78
N VAL A 108 10.30 1.69 -13.58
CA VAL A 108 9.51 1.19 -12.44
C VAL A 108 9.68 2.13 -11.26
N VAL A 109 8.57 2.71 -10.81
CA VAL A 109 8.46 3.44 -9.53
C VAL A 109 7.54 2.64 -8.65
N ASP A 110 8.10 1.88 -7.72
CA ASP A 110 7.34 0.92 -6.94
C ASP A 110 7.91 0.76 -5.52
N SER A 111 7.02 0.78 -4.53
CA SER A 111 7.36 0.66 -3.12
C SER A 111 7.52 -0.80 -2.67
N HIS A 112 7.08 -1.78 -3.45
CA HIS A 112 7.13 -3.19 -3.05
C HIS A 112 8.57 -3.74 -2.96
N ARG A 113 8.83 -4.54 -1.92
CA ARG A 113 10.14 -5.17 -1.65
C ARG A 113 9.97 -6.63 -1.18
N PRO A 114 10.99 -7.49 -1.34
CA PRO A 114 12.26 -7.26 -2.02
C PRO A 114 12.10 -7.18 -3.55
N ILE A 115 12.97 -6.42 -4.22
CA ILE A 115 12.97 -6.33 -5.69
C ILE A 115 13.51 -7.64 -6.27
N HIS A 116 12.93 -8.12 -7.35
CA HIS A 116 13.40 -9.31 -8.03
C HIS A 116 14.83 -9.09 -8.53
N LEU A 117 15.74 -10.02 -8.21
CA LEU A 117 17.17 -9.89 -8.50
C LEU A 117 17.46 -9.56 -9.97
N HIS A 118 16.72 -10.13 -10.92
CA HIS A 118 16.94 -9.84 -12.35
C HIS A 118 16.59 -8.40 -12.74
N ASN A 119 15.70 -7.73 -12.02
CA ASN A 119 15.38 -6.31 -12.25
C ASN A 119 16.45 -5.39 -11.64
N LEU A 120 17.27 -5.90 -10.71
CA LEU A 120 18.37 -5.17 -10.09
C LEU A 120 19.71 -5.33 -10.82
N SER A 121 19.82 -6.32 -11.71
CA SER A 121 21.06 -6.61 -12.43
C SER A 121 21.45 -5.48 -13.37
N ASP A 122 22.72 -5.07 -13.34
CA ASP A 122 23.28 -4.08 -14.27
C ASP A 122 23.36 -4.59 -15.72
N GLN A 123 23.25 -5.90 -15.91
CA GLN A 123 23.17 -6.54 -17.21
C GLN A 123 21.77 -6.45 -17.83
N ASN A 124 20.75 -6.04 -17.07
CA ASN A 124 19.38 -5.91 -17.56
C ASN A 124 19.07 -4.48 -18.04
N HIS A 125 19.53 -4.11 -19.24
CA HIS A 125 19.38 -2.74 -19.76
C HIS A 125 17.93 -2.29 -20.06
N GLN A 126 16.98 -3.24 -20.10
CA GLN A 126 15.59 -2.97 -20.46
C GLN A 126 14.74 -2.52 -19.26
N VAL A 127 15.12 -2.85 -18.02
CA VAL A 127 14.30 -2.59 -16.83
C VAL A 127 15.04 -1.66 -15.90
N LEU A 128 14.53 -0.44 -15.70
CA LEU A 128 15.12 0.57 -14.82
C LEU A 128 14.21 0.77 -13.61
N VAL A 129 14.68 0.35 -12.44
CA VAL A 129 13.95 0.49 -11.18
C VAL A 129 14.48 1.71 -10.41
N LEU A 130 13.57 2.59 -9.99
CA LEU A 130 13.91 3.66 -9.06
C LEU A 130 14.14 3.04 -7.67
N HIS A 131 15.40 2.98 -7.26
CA HIS A 131 15.82 2.40 -6.00
C HIS A 131 16.88 3.32 -5.38
N THR A 132 16.41 4.23 -4.52
CA THR A 132 17.24 5.28 -3.91
C THR A 132 18.25 4.69 -2.91
N ASP A 133 19.34 5.42 -2.67
CA ASP A 133 20.30 5.04 -1.63
C ASP A 133 19.67 4.93 -0.23
N ASP A 134 18.68 5.76 0.06
CA ASP A 134 18.00 5.76 1.35
C ASP A 134 17.18 4.49 1.55
N ASP A 135 16.69 3.88 0.47
CA ASP A 135 16.06 2.54 0.54
C ASP A 135 17.10 1.44 0.80
N GLU A 136 18.35 1.58 0.36
CA GLU A 136 19.43 0.62 0.62
C GLU A 136 20.00 0.69 2.02
N ARG A 137 20.29 1.91 2.47
CA ARG A 137 20.98 2.19 3.73
C ARG A 137 20.04 2.09 4.94
N GLN A 138 18.76 1.80 4.71
CA GLN A 138 17.81 1.52 5.78
C GLN A 138 18.29 0.34 6.64
N ALA A 139 18.67 0.64 7.88
CA ALA A 139 19.35 -0.26 8.82
C ALA A 139 18.62 -1.59 9.09
N ASP A 140 17.30 -1.65 8.86
CA ASP A 140 16.49 -2.86 9.06
C ASP A 140 16.40 -3.77 7.82
N LEU A 141 16.89 -3.29 6.67
CA LEU A 141 16.81 -3.96 5.37
C LEU A 141 18.17 -4.28 4.77
N ALA A 142 19.25 -3.82 5.40
CA ALA A 142 20.61 -4.07 4.97
C ALA A 142 20.88 -5.58 5.01
N TYR A 143 21.09 -6.17 3.84
CA TYR A 143 21.57 -7.54 3.76
C TYR A 143 23.04 -7.56 4.15
N ASP A 144 23.47 -8.61 4.85
CA ASP A 144 24.89 -8.81 5.23
C ASP A 144 25.80 -9.14 4.03
N PHE A 145 25.31 -8.95 2.80
CA PHE A 145 25.99 -9.27 1.55
C PHE A 145 25.60 -8.28 0.46
N ASP A 146 26.45 -8.20 -0.57
CA ASP A 146 26.23 -7.36 -1.74
C ASP A 146 25.10 -7.93 -2.62
N VAL A 147 23.94 -7.26 -2.59
CA VAL A 147 22.75 -7.64 -3.37
C VAL A 147 22.96 -7.42 -4.85
N LEU A 148 23.72 -6.41 -5.26
CA LEU A 148 23.98 -6.10 -6.67
C LEU A 148 24.87 -7.18 -7.28
N LYS A 149 25.91 -7.60 -6.56
CA LYS A 149 26.72 -8.75 -6.96
C LYS A 149 25.88 -10.02 -7.10
N LEU A 150 25.02 -10.30 -6.12
CA LEU A 150 24.09 -11.43 -6.18
C LEU A 150 23.13 -11.34 -7.37
N ALA A 151 22.65 -10.13 -7.70
CA ALA A 151 21.76 -9.88 -8.82
C ALA A 151 22.43 -10.14 -10.17
N ASN A 152 23.65 -9.62 -10.37
CA ASN A 152 24.43 -9.80 -11.59
C ASN A 152 24.78 -11.28 -11.82
N GLU A 153 25.26 -11.97 -10.79
CA GLU A 153 25.59 -13.40 -10.87
C GLU A 153 24.34 -14.27 -11.09
N SER A 154 23.19 -13.94 -10.46
CA SER A 154 21.93 -14.65 -10.71
C SER A 154 21.41 -14.44 -12.14
N PHE A 155 21.68 -13.29 -12.75
CA PHE A 155 21.24 -12.98 -14.11
C PHE A 155 22.11 -13.70 -15.15
N HIS A 156 23.44 -13.72 -14.96
CA HIS A 156 24.38 -14.40 -15.84
C HIS A 156 24.08 -15.90 -15.97
N MET A 157 23.91 -16.60 -14.84
CA MET A 157 23.60 -18.04 -14.85
C MET A 157 22.29 -18.36 -15.57
N HIS A 158 21.33 -17.43 -15.57
CA HIS A 158 20.08 -17.65 -16.28
C HIS A 158 20.26 -17.53 -17.80
N GLN A 159 21.15 -16.64 -18.27
CA GLN A 159 21.47 -16.55 -19.70
C GLN A 159 22.27 -17.75 -20.20
N GLU A 160 23.21 -18.27 -19.41
CA GLU A 160 23.97 -19.47 -19.76
C GLU A 160 23.06 -20.71 -19.84
N SER A 161 22.10 -20.84 -18.92
CA SER A 161 21.15 -21.96 -18.91
C SER A 161 20.14 -21.95 -20.06
N ASP A 162 19.90 -20.80 -20.71
CA ASP A 162 19.04 -20.69 -21.90
C ASP A 162 19.85 -20.84 -23.21
N GLY A 163 21.17 -21.04 -23.13
CA GLY A 163 22.09 -21.08 -24.27
C GLY A 163 22.90 -22.36 -24.46
N GLU A 164 22.71 -23.40 -23.63
CA GLU A 164 23.42 -24.67 -23.73
C GLU A 164 22.44 -25.83 -24.01
N ASP A 165 22.02 -25.92 -25.28
CA ASP A 165 21.53 -27.15 -25.92
C ASP A 165 22.46 -27.48 -27.11
N GLU A 166 23.78 -27.35 -26.94
CA GLU A 166 24.76 -27.87 -27.91
C GLU A 166 25.95 -28.50 -27.16
N ASP A 167 25.93 -29.84 -27.15
CA ASP A 167 27.06 -30.78 -27.06
C ASP A 167 27.89 -30.84 -25.74
N GLU A 168 27.35 -31.52 -24.72
CA GLU A 168 28.19 -32.25 -23.76
C GLU A 168 28.43 -33.69 -24.26
N ASP A 169 29.44 -33.85 -25.12
CA ASP A 169 30.06 -35.15 -25.36
C ASP A 169 30.66 -35.67 -24.05
N GLU A 170 30.16 -36.84 -23.62
CA GLU A 170 30.68 -37.61 -22.50
C GLU A 170 32.17 -37.91 -22.68
N SER A 171 33.02 -37.35 -21.83
CA SER A 171 34.27 -38.01 -21.47
C SER A 171 34.63 -37.78 -20.00
N ASP A 172 34.57 -38.89 -19.28
CA ASP A 172 35.02 -39.13 -17.92
C ASP A 172 36.54 -38.93 -17.81
N ASP A 173 36.98 -38.06 -16.89
CA ASP A 173 38.01 -38.34 -15.87
C ASP A 173 38.58 -37.04 -15.26
N GLY A 174 38.68 -37.02 -13.94
CA GLY A 174 39.54 -36.08 -13.21
C GLY A 174 38.82 -35.06 -12.32
N ASP A 175 38.91 -35.32 -11.01
CA ASP A 175 38.52 -34.45 -9.89
C ASP A 175 39.34 -33.14 -9.88
N ARG A 176 38.99 -32.21 -10.78
CA ARG A 176 39.68 -30.91 -10.91
C ARG A 176 39.26 -29.96 -9.78
N PRO A 177 40.20 -29.29 -9.08
CA PRO A 177 39.89 -28.32 -8.02
C PRO A 177 39.00 -27.15 -8.48
N SER A 178 38.95 -26.86 -9.78
CA SER A 178 38.03 -25.89 -10.38
C SER A 178 36.56 -26.29 -10.25
N LYS A 179 36.21 -27.58 -10.49
CA LYS A 179 34.82 -28.07 -10.34
C LYS A 179 34.38 -27.99 -8.87
N ARG A 180 35.25 -28.32 -7.92
CA ARG A 180 34.98 -28.20 -6.48
C ARG A 180 34.80 -26.75 -6.01
N ARG A 181 35.57 -25.80 -6.57
CA ARG A 181 35.39 -24.35 -6.31
C ARG A 181 34.06 -23.84 -6.86
N LYS A 182 33.74 -24.14 -8.12
CA LYS A 182 32.45 -23.78 -8.76
C LYS A 182 31.24 -24.33 -7.98
N MET A 183 31.30 -25.59 -7.53
CA MET A 183 30.25 -26.18 -6.69
C MET A 183 30.07 -25.50 -5.32
N ASN A 184 31.14 -24.97 -4.72
CA ASN A 184 31.05 -24.25 -3.45
C ASN A 184 30.45 -22.85 -3.64
N ASP A 185 30.81 -22.18 -4.74
CA ASP A 185 30.27 -20.88 -5.10
C ASP A 185 28.77 -21.00 -5.44
N ASP A 186 28.35 -22.00 -6.20
CA ASP A 186 26.93 -22.27 -6.48
C ASP A 186 26.10 -22.51 -5.22
N LYS A 187 26.67 -23.23 -4.24
CA LYS A 187 26.02 -23.47 -2.95
C LYS A 187 25.89 -22.19 -2.13
N LEU A 188 26.94 -21.36 -2.12
CA LEU A 188 26.90 -20.05 -1.47
C LEU A 188 25.84 -19.16 -2.12
N MET A 189 25.78 -19.14 -3.45
CA MET A 189 24.80 -18.36 -4.20
C MET A 189 23.36 -18.77 -3.95
N LYS A 190 23.08 -20.08 -3.96
CA LYS A 190 21.76 -20.61 -3.59
C LYS A 190 21.38 -20.23 -2.16
N LYS A 191 22.35 -20.20 -1.23
CA LYS A 191 22.15 -19.74 0.14
C LYS A 191 21.81 -18.24 0.19
N LEU A 192 22.59 -17.38 -0.46
CA LEU A 192 22.37 -15.93 -0.48
C LEU A 192 21.03 -15.57 -1.12
N LYS A 193 20.69 -16.18 -2.27
CA LYS A 193 19.38 -16.00 -2.94
C LYS A 193 18.22 -16.43 -2.04
N ARG A 194 18.39 -17.55 -1.32
CA ARG A 194 17.38 -17.99 -0.35
C ARG A 194 17.25 -16.99 0.79
N ASP A 195 18.36 -16.51 1.35
CA ASP A 195 18.37 -15.58 2.48
C ASP A 195 17.77 -14.23 2.08
N TYR A 196 18.04 -13.74 0.86
CA TYR A 196 17.41 -12.55 0.26
C TYR A 196 15.87 -12.63 0.27
N TYR A 197 15.30 -13.69 -0.32
CA TYR A 197 13.84 -13.83 -0.40
C TYR A 197 13.19 -14.33 0.91
N LYS A 198 13.97 -14.88 1.85
CA LYS A 198 13.45 -15.39 3.13
C LYS A 198 12.94 -14.27 4.04
N MET A 199 13.36 -13.04 3.82
CA MET A 199 12.86 -11.87 4.55
C MET A 199 11.35 -11.66 4.37
N GLY A 200 10.73 -12.22 3.32
CA GLY A 200 9.31 -12.00 3.03
C GLY A 200 9.07 -10.65 2.37
N THR A 201 7.81 -10.30 2.12
CA THR A 201 7.44 -9.08 1.40
C THR A 201 7.13 -7.91 2.33
N PHE A 202 7.55 -6.71 1.94
CA PHE A 202 7.37 -5.48 2.70
C PHE A 202 7.37 -4.28 1.75
N HIS A 203 7.28 -3.06 2.28
CA HIS A 203 7.23 -1.82 1.50
C HIS A 203 8.38 -0.86 1.88
N GLY A 204 8.94 -0.19 0.89
CA GLY A 204 9.87 0.94 1.00
C GLY A 204 9.15 2.29 0.96
N LYS A 205 9.86 3.37 0.63
CA LYS A 205 9.29 4.73 0.55
C LYS A 205 8.08 4.76 -0.44
N PRO A 206 6.97 5.45 -0.12
CA PRO A 206 5.82 5.57 -1.02
C PRO A 206 6.20 6.19 -2.37
N SER A 207 5.60 5.68 -3.44
CA SER A 207 5.88 6.09 -4.82
C SER A 207 5.56 7.57 -5.04
N GLY A 208 4.47 8.07 -4.46
CA GLY A 208 4.10 9.48 -4.55
C GLY A 208 5.05 10.41 -3.79
N CYS A 209 5.70 9.94 -2.72
CA CYS A 209 6.74 10.72 -2.03
C CYS A 209 8.01 10.84 -2.90
N LEU A 210 8.46 9.74 -3.51
CA LEU A 210 9.60 9.72 -4.42
C LEU A 210 9.39 10.66 -5.62
N LEU A 211 8.19 10.64 -6.21
CA LEU A 211 7.88 11.52 -7.34
C LEU A 211 7.67 12.98 -6.93
N PHE A 212 7.23 13.23 -5.70
CA PHE A 212 7.19 14.60 -5.18
C PHE A 212 8.60 15.16 -5.00
N GLU A 213 9.53 14.36 -4.48
CA GLU A 213 10.94 14.72 -4.38
C GLU A 213 11.52 15.09 -5.76
N LEU A 214 11.21 14.30 -6.80
CA LEU A 214 11.52 14.67 -8.19
C LEU A 214 10.95 16.03 -8.58
N SER A 215 9.67 16.27 -8.30
CA SER A 215 9.03 17.56 -8.62
C SER A 215 9.73 18.73 -7.92
N HIS A 216 10.20 18.52 -6.69
CA HIS A 216 10.91 19.53 -5.91
C HIS A 216 12.29 19.83 -6.49
N LEU A 217 13.06 18.79 -6.83
CA LEU A 217 14.38 18.92 -7.44
C LEU A 217 14.31 19.63 -8.80
N LEU A 218 13.29 19.30 -9.61
CA LEU A 218 13.01 19.97 -10.88
C LEU A 218 12.41 21.38 -10.73
N ARG A 219 12.14 21.86 -9.51
CA ARG A 219 11.46 23.14 -9.20
C ARG A 219 10.07 23.26 -9.84
N LYS A 220 9.38 22.13 -9.95
CA LYS A 220 8.00 21.97 -10.46
C LYS A 220 7.02 21.57 -9.36
N ASN A 221 7.42 21.71 -8.10
CA ASN A 221 6.58 21.36 -6.96
C ASN A 221 5.49 22.41 -6.75
N THR A 222 4.30 21.95 -6.36
CA THR A 222 3.21 22.80 -5.89
C THR A 222 2.69 22.27 -4.56
N ASN A 223 1.89 23.08 -3.86
CA ASN A 223 1.20 22.61 -2.66
C ASN A 223 0.26 21.43 -2.96
N GLU A 224 -0.32 21.35 -4.17
CA GLU A 224 -1.13 20.19 -4.56
C GLU A 224 -0.29 18.91 -4.58
N LEU A 225 0.91 18.95 -5.18
CA LEU A 225 1.80 17.79 -5.24
C LEU A 225 2.31 17.41 -3.85
N LEU A 226 2.62 18.40 -3.00
CA LEU A 226 3.00 18.15 -1.61
C LEU A 226 1.87 17.50 -0.81
N TRP A 227 0.63 17.91 -1.05
CA TRP A 227 -0.54 17.25 -0.44
C TRP A 227 -0.66 15.79 -0.89
N LEU A 228 -0.47 15.51 -2.18
CA LEU A 228 -0.49 14.13 -2.69
C LEU A 228 0.60 13.27 -2.04
N ALA A 229 1.79 13.82 -1.81
CA ALA A 229 2.84 13.12 -1.06
C ALA A 229 2.42 12.80 0.39
N CYS A 230 1.77 13.75 1.08
CA CYS A 230 1.20 13.54 2.41
C CYS A 230 0.17 12.39 2.41
N VAL A 231 -0.72 12.37 1.41
CA VAL A 231 -1.74 11.32 1.25
C VAL A 231 -1.08 9.96 0.94
N SER A 232 -0.09 9.90 0.05
CA SER A 232 0.70 8.69 -0.24
C SER A 232 1.38 8.10 0.99
N LEU A 233 2.04 8.94 1.81
CA LEU A 233 2.65 8.47 3.05
C LEU A 233 1.61 7.94 4.04
N THR A 234 0.47 8.62 4.11
CA THR A 234 -0.62 8.22 5.00
C THR A 234 -1.27 6.91 4.55
N ASP A 235 -1.35 6.65 3.24
CA ASP A 235 -1.85 5.39 2.66
C ASP A 235 -1.09 4.18 3.19
N GLN A 236 0.24 4.22 3.12
CA GLN A 236 1.05 3.13 3.64
C GLN A 236 0.95 2.99 5.17
N PHE A 237 0.81 4.10 5.90
CA PHE A 237 0.69 4.07 7.37
C PHE A 237 -0.64 3.45 7.83
N VAL A 238 -1.78 3.94 7.34
CA VAL A 238 -3.11 3.46 7.79
C VAL A 238 -3.41 2.03 7.33
N HIS A 239 -2.73 1.56 6.28
CA HIS A 239 -2.78 0.18 5.80
C HIS A 239 -1.71 -0.73 6.42
N GLU A 240 -0.99 -0.26 7.45
CA GLU A 240 -0.01 -1.03 8.22
C GLU A 240 1.14 -1.59 7.36
N LYS A 241 1.50 -0.87 6.29
CA LYS A 241 2.63 -1.19 5.40
C LYS A 241 3.96 -0.63 5.91
N LEU A 242 3.91 0.42 6.72
CA LEU A 242 5.06 1.07 7.35
C LEU A 242 5.08 0.84 8.87
N THR A 243 6.30 0.80 9.43
CA THR A 243 6.55 0.94 10.88
C THR A 243 6.24 2.37 11.34
N ASP A 244 5.89 2.56 12.62
CA ASP A 244 5.71 3.90 13.19
C ASP A 244 6.98 4.77 13.05
N GLU A 245 8.17 4.19 13.16
CA GLU A 245 9.45 4.91 13.07
C GLU A 245 9.71 5.46 11.66
N ARG A 246 9.55 4.62 10.62
CA ARG A 246 9.64 5.06 9.22
C ARG A 246 8.60 6.12 8.88
N TYR A 247 7.38 5.95 9.37
CA TYR A 247 6.34 6.96 9.18
C TYR A 247 6.78 8.31 9.77
N ARG A 248 7.27 8.32 11.01
CA ARG A 248 7.77 9.55 11.66
C ARG A 248 8.93 10.20 10.90
N ALA A 249 9.88 9.41 10.40
CA ALA A 249 10.99 9.93 9.62
C ALA A 249 10.51 10.64 8.34
N CYS A 250 9.63 10.01 7.56
CA CYS A 250 9.04 10.61 6.37
C CYS A 250 8.13 11.80 6.70
N VAL A 251 7.43 11.79 7.85
CA VAL A 251 6.66 12.94 8.31
C VAL A 251 7.56 14.15 8.54
N MET A 252 8.72 13.97 9.18
CA MET A 252 9.67 15.06 9.40
C MET A 252 10.16 15.68 8.09
N GLU A 253 10.44 14.85 7.08
CA GLU A 253 10.81 15.31 5.73
C GLU A 253 9.69 16.17 5.10
N LEU A 254 8.44 15.69 5.13
CA LEU A 254 7.31 16.45 4.59
C LEU A 254 7.02 17.72 5.39
N GLU A 255 7.20 17.72 6.72
CA GLU A 255 7.08 18.94 7.54
C GLU A 255 8.08 20.01 7.11
N GLN A 256 9.32 19.63 6.81
CA GLN A 256 10.33 20.54 6.29
C GLN A 256 9.89 21.17 4.95
N HIS A 257 9.32 20.38 4.05
CA HIS A 257 8.78 20.89 2.79
C HIS A 257 7.56 21.81 3.01
N ILE A 258 6.65 21.48 3.93
CA ILE A 258 5.49 22.32 4.28
C ILE A 258 5.96 23.68 4.79
N ASN A 259 6.94 23.69 5.69
CA ASN A 259 7.54 24.89 6.26
C ASN A 259 8.21 25.76 5.19
N SER A 260 9.02 25.14 4.35
CA SER A 260 9.77 25.82 3.29
C SER A 260 8.87 26.37 2.17
N SER A 261 7.66 25.82 2.01
CA SER A 261 6.68 26.25 1.00
C SER A 261 5.80 27.42 1.45
N GLY A 262 6.10 28.04 2.60
CA GLY A 262 5.40 29.23 3.11
C GLY A 262 3.98 28.95 3.60
N ASN A 263 3.62 27.69 3.87
CA ASN A 263 2.27 27.34 4.36
C ASN A 263 1.99 27.92 5.76
N ILE A 264 3.02 28.20 6.55
CA ILE A 264 2.89 28.80 7.90
C ILE A 264 2.69 30.32 7.81
N ASP A 265 3.47 30.99 6.96
CA ASP A 265 3.58 32.46 6.93
C ASP A 265 2.54 33.16 6.04
N LYS A 266 1.69 32.41 5.32
CA LYS A 266 0.61 33.00 4.52
C LYS A 266 -0.34 33.81 5.40
N ILE A 267 -0.38 35.12 5.16
CA ILE A 267 -1.29 36.07 5.79
C ILE A 267 -2.73 35.63 5.49
N ALA A 268 -3.36 35.00 6.48
CA ALA A 268 -4.71 34.49 6.35
C ALA A 268 -5.78 35.59 6.50
N SER A 269 -5.41 36.85 6.71
CA SER A 269 -6.36 37.96 6.93
C SER A 269 -6.09 39.14 6.00
N VAL A 270 -7.05 39.46 5.14
CA VAL A 270 -7.08 40.69 4.35
C VAL A 270 -7.86 41.74 5.14
N THR A 271 -7.28 42.92 5.33
CA THR A 271 -8.03 44.05 5.89
C THR A 271 -8.70 44.78 4.74
N LEU A 272 -10.03 44.78 4.72
CA LEU A 272 -10.83 45.52 3.75
C LEU A 272 -10.66 47.03 3.96
N LYS A 273 -11.08 47.84 2.97
CA LYS A 273 -10.93 49.31 3.00
C LYS A 273 -11.64 49.98 4.19
N ASP A 274 -12.60 49.29 4.80
CA ASP A 274 -13.36 49.74 5.98
C ASP A 274 -12.72 49.32 7.33
N GLY A 275 -11.55 48.64 7.30
CA GLY A 275 -10.87 48.13 8.49
C GLY A 275 -11.28 46.71 8.90
N THR A 276 -12.23 46.08 8.22
CA THR A 276 -12.67 44.71 8.51
C THR A 276 -11.61 43.70 8.11
N LYS A 277 -11.11 42.91 9.07
CA LYS A 277 -10.20 41.78 8.82
C LYS A 277 -11.00 40.55 8.38
N VAL A 278 -10.93 40.21 7.10
CA VAL A 278 -11.58 39.02 6.51
C VAL A 278 -10.55 37.93 6.26
N ARG A 279 -10.92 36.67 6.52
CA ARG A 279 -10.03 35.54 6.25
C ARG A 279 -9.93 35.29 4.74
N ALA A 280 -8.73 35.33 4.18
CA ALA A 280 -8.52 34.94 2.79
C ALA A 280 -8.81 33.44 2.62
N PRO A 281 -9.62 33.03 1.63
CA PRO A 281 -9.76 31.61 1.30
C PRO A 281 -8.44 31.09 0.75
N ASP A 282 -7.86 30.08 1.41
CA ASP A 282 -6.70 29.35 0.88
C ASP A 282 -7.05 27.88 0.77
N CYS A 283 -7.33 27.45 -0.46
CA CYS A 283 -7.68 26.08 -0.79
C CYS A 283 -6.47 25.14 -0.86
N SER A 284 -5.25 25.65 -0.65
CA SER A 284 -4.01 24.89 -0.84
C SER A 284 -3.17 24.78 0.42
N ARG A 285 -3.61 25.35 1.54
CA ARG A 285 -2.79 25.39 2.76
C ARG A 285 -2.75 24.03 3.44
N ILE A 286 -1.54 23.51 3.60
CA ILE A 286 -1.28 22.27 4.32
C ILE A 286 -0.78 22.64 5.72
N SER A 287 -1.26 21.92 6.71
CA SER A 287 -0.80 21.98 8.10
C SER A 287 -0.53 20.57 8.58
N TYR A 288 0.36 20.43 9.55
CA TYR A 288 0.58 19.19 10.28
C TYR A 288 0.11 19.40 11.73
N GLU A 289 -0.61 18.43 12.26
CA GLU A 289 -1.14 18.46 13.62
C GLU A 289 -1.14 17.03 14.18
N GLU A 290 -1.27 16.87 15.49
CA GLU A 290 -1.53 15.54 16.05
C GLU A 290 -3.02 15.20 15.91
N GLU A 291 -3.30 14.08 15.26
CA GLU A 291 -4.65 13.56 15.07
C GLU A 291 -4.90 12.30 15.91
N PRO A 292 -6.12 12.13 16.44
CA PRO A 292 -6.47 10.92 17.15
C PRO A 292 -6.54 9.74 16.18
N ARG A 293 -6.22 8.53 16.65
CA ARG A 293 -6.40 7.25 15.93
C ARG A 293 -7.89 6.87 15.87
N LEU A 294 -8.71 7.77 15.31
CA LEU A 294 -10.15 7.66 15.11
C LEU A 294 -10.47 7.74 13.63
N MET A 295 -11.08 6.69 13.11
CA MET A 295 -11.46 6.62 11.71
C MET A 295 -12.65 7.54 11.42
N LEU A 296 -12.49 8.45 10.44
CA LEU A 296 -13.56 9.26 9.85
C LEU A 296 -14.35 10.08 10.87
N LEU A 297 -13.69 10.56 11.93
CA LEU A 297 -14.32 11.31 13.02
C LEU A 297 -15.19 12.47 12.50
N ARG A 298 -14.68 13.23 11.52
CA ARG A 298 -15.35 14.41 10.96
C ARG A 298 -16.57 14.08 10.09
N GLU A 299 -16.61 12.90 9.48
CA GLU A 299 -17.72 12.43 8.63
C GLU A 299 -18.73 11.55 9.40
N TRP A 300 -18.44 11.29 10.67
CA TRP A 300 -19.21 10.41 11.53
C TRP A 300 -19.56 11.13 12.85
N ASN A 301 -19.67 10.37 13.94
CA ASN A 301 -19.84 10.91 15.29
C ASN A 301 -18.76 10.33 16.20
N LEU A 302 -18.51 10.99 17.34
CA LEU A 302 -17.44 10.58 18.26
C LEU A 302 -17.67 9.17 18.80
N PHE A 303 -18.90 8.85 19.20
CA PHE A 303 -19.24 7.56 19.80
C PHE A 303 -18.95 6.39 18.86
N ASP A 304 -19.49 6.45 17.64
CA ASP A 304 -19.35 5.40 16.64
C ASP A 304 -17.91 5.29 16.12
N SER A 305 -17.23 6.43 15.95
CA SER A 305 -15.81 6.44 15.55
C SER A 305 -14.95 5.73 16.61
N MET A 306 -15.16 6.01 17.91
CA MET A 306 -14.50 5.29 18.99
C MET A 306 -14.90 3.82 19.05
N LEU A 307 -16.18 3.50 18.84
CA LEU A 307 -16.70 2.14 18.87
C LEU A 307 -16.05 1.26 17.81
N CYS A 308 -15.85 1.80 16.61
CA CYS A 308 -15.45 1.05 15.42
C CYS A 308 -13.96 1.13 15.09
N SER A 309 -13.22 2.15 15.56
CA SER A 309 -11.79 2.26 15.28
C SER A 309 -11.01 1.12 15.90
N SER A 310 -10.24 0.38 15.09
CA SER A 310 -9.59 -0.88 15.49
C SER A 310 -8.73 -0.76 16.76
N TYR A 311 -8.04 0.36 16.95
CA TYR A 311 -7.21 0.60 18.13
C TYR A 311 -8.04 0.61 19.44
N ILE A 312 -9.13 1.37 19.47
CA ILE A 312 -10.03 1.41 20.64
C ILE A 312 -10.83 0.12 20.77
N ALA A 313 -11.37 -0.35 19.65
CA ALA A 313 -12.26 -1.51 19.65
C ALA A 313 -11.59 -2.75 20.27
N THR A 314 -10.30 -2.94 20.00
CA THR A 314 -9.50 -4.04 20.55
C THR A 314 -9.15 -3.88 22.02
N LYS A 315 -8.72 -2.68 22.45
CA LYS A 315 -8.39 -2.39 23.86
C LYS A 315 -9.61 -2.44 24.78
N LEU A 316 -10.72 -1.82 24.37
CA LEU A 316 -11.96 -1.78 25.15
C LEU A 316 -12.85 -3.00 24.93
N LYS A 317 -12.55 -3.85 23.93
CA LYS A 317 -13.33 -5.04 23.57
C LYS A 317 -14.77 -4.67 23.21
N THR A 318 -14.94 -3.65 22.38
CA THR A 318 -16.24 -3.03 22.02
C THR A 318 -17.16 -3.96 21.24
N TRP A 319 -16.67 -5.12 20.79
CA TRP A 319 -17.49 -6.20 20.26
C TRP A 319 -18.39 -6.88 21.30
N SER A 320 -18.20 -6.59 22.59
CA SER A 320 -19.00 -7.12 23.70
C SER A 320 -19.84 -6.04 24.38
N ASP A 321 -20.98 -6.41 24.94
CA ASP A 321 -21.83 -5.47 25.71
C ASP A 321 -21.06 -4.82 26.87
N ASN A 322 -20.17 -5.57 27.52
CA ASN A 322 -19.32 -5.04 28.57
C ASN A 322 -18.33 -3.99 28.04
N GLY A 323 -17.75 -4.22 26.86
CA GLY A 323 -16.88 -3.24 26.21
C GLY A 323 -17.63 -1.96 25.81
N ILE A 324 -18.85 -2.10 25.30
CA ILE A 324 -19.73 -0.96 24.99
C ILE A 324 -20.06 -0.17 26.27
N LYS A 325 -20.38 -0.87 27.38
CA LYS A 325 -20.60 -0.23 28.68
C LYS A 325 -19.35 0.51 29.17
N LYS A 326 -18.15 -0.08 29.00
CA LYS A 326 -16.87 0.58 29.33
C LYS A 326 -16.65 1.85 28.51
N LEU A 327 -16.93 1.83 27.21
CA LEU A 327 -16.83 3.02 26.36
C LEU A 327 -17.81 4.13 26.80
N LYS A 328 -19.06 3.77 27.11
CA LYS A 328 -20.05 4.74 27.63
C LYS A 328 -19.61 5.33 28.98
N LEU A 329 -19.09 4.50 29.88
CA LEU A 329 -18.56 4.94 31.17
C LEU A 329 -17.35 5.86 30.99
N LEU A 330 -16.46 5.56 30.05
CA LEU A 330 -15.30 6.39 29.72
C LEU A 330 -15.73 7.80 29.26
N LEU A 331 -16.68 7.88 28.33
CA LEU A 331 -17.23 9.16 27.87
C LEU A 331 -17.91 9.92 29.01
N ALA A 332 -18.64 9.22 29.90
CA ALA A 332 -19.25 9.83 31.07
C ALA A 332 -18.20 10.38 32.05
N ARG A 333 -17.08 9.68 32.28
CA ARG A 333 -15.96 10.13 33.13
C ARG A 333 -15.28 11.39 32.57
N MET A 334 -15.21 11.52 31.25
CA MET A 334 -14.72 12.72 30.56
C MET A 334 -15.71 13.89 30.60
N GLY A 335 -16.94 13.66 31.10
CA GLY A 335 -18.00 14.66 31.11
C GLY A 335 -18.65 14.90 29.74
N PHE A 336 -18.52 13.96 28.81
CA PHE A 336 -19.13 14.06 27.48
C PHE A 336 -20.51 13.41 27.48
N ALA A 337 -21.55 14.22 27.25
CA ALA A 337 -22.91 13.72 27.16
C ALA A 337 -23.04 12.75 25.98
N LEU A 338 -23.66 11.58 26.21
CA LEU A 338 -23.78 10.55 25.17
C LEU A 338 -24.51 11.06 23.93
N VAL A 339 -25.56 11.87 24.12
CA VAL A 339 -26.34 12.49 23.03
C VAL A 339 -25.45 13.37 22.15
N GLU A 340 -24.54 14.13 22.76
CA GLU A 340 -23.59 14.97 22.01
C GLU A 340 -22.55 14.12 21.28
N CYS A 341 -22.08 13.03 21.88
CA CYS A 341 -21.15 12.11 21.24
C CYS A 341 -21.75 11.36 20.04
N GLN A 342 -23.08 11.25 19.99
CA GLN A 342 -23.84 10.62 18.89
C GLN A 342 -24.24 11.61 17.79
N GLN A 343 -24.10 12.92 18.04
CA GLN A 343 -24.27 13.94 17.02
C GLN A 343 -23.09 13.91 16.04
N LYS A 344 -23.33 14.25 14.76
CA LYS A 344 -22.23 14.38 13.80
C LYS A 344 -21.18 15.35 14.34
N PHE A 345 -19.92 14.95 14.26
CA PHE A 345 -18.81 15.65 14.90
C PHE A 345 -18.73 17.14 14.55
N PRO A 346 -18.95 17.60 13.30
CA PRO A 346 -18.95 19.02 12.98
C PRO A 346 -19.96 19.84 13.79
N TYR A 347 -21.11 19.25 14.14
CA TYR A 347 -22.18 19.90 14.88
C TYR A 347 -22.10 19.69 16.41
N MET A 348 -21.17 18.87 16.89
CA MET A 348 -20.91 18.70 18.32
C MET A 348 -20.48 20.04 18.94
N LYS A 349 -20.87 20.32 20.19
CA LYS A 349 -20.54 21.58 20.87
C LYS A 349 -19.04 21.82 20.93
N ASP A 350 -18.63 23.05 20.62
CA ASP A 350 -17.22 23.42 20.58
C ASP A 350 -16.52 23.33 21.94
N GLU A 351 -17.26 23.53 23.04
CA GLU A 351 -16.72 23.31 24.39
C GLU A 351 -16.22 21.88 24.60
N VAL A 352 -16.96 20.88 24.11
CA VAL A 352 -16.55 19.48 24.20
C VAL A 352 -15.36 19.22 23.30
N LYS A 353 -15.38 19.75 22.06
CA LYS A 353 -14.25 19.63 21.13
C LYS A 353 -12.95 20.19 21.72
N ARG A 354 -13.03 21.34 22.40
CA ARG A 354 -11.88 21.98 23.06
C ARG A 354 -11.29 21.16 24.21
N LYS A 355 -12.14 20.52 25.02
CA LYS A 355 -11.71 19.70 26.17
C LYS A 355 -11.23 18.31 25.77
N MET A 356 -11.65 17.81 24.61
CA MET A 356 -11.45 16.44 24.17
C MET A 356 -10.01 15.95 24.27
N ARG A 357 -9.03 16.73 23.79
CA ARG A 357 -7.61 16.33 23.85
C ARG A 357 -7.14 16.14 25.29
N GLN A 358 -7.40 17.11 26.15
CA GLN A 358 -7.03 17.06 27.56
C GLN A 358 -7.66 15.86 28.27
N GLU A 359 -8.94 15.60 28.03
CA GLU A 359 -9.65 14.47 28.66
C GLU A 359 -9.18 13.11 28.11
N PHE A 360 -8.82 13.04 26.83
CA PHE A 360 -8.22 11.83 26.25
C PHE A 360 -6.85 11.54 26.84
N ASP A 361 -5.97 12.54 26.92
CA ASP A 361 -4.64 12.41 27.51
C ASP A 361 -4.72 11.98 28.99
N ARG A 362 -5.77 12.41 29.70
CA ARG A 362 -6.01 12.05 31.10
C ARG A 362 -6.52 10.63 31.30
N PHE A 363 -7.55 10.21 30.56
CA PHE A 363 -8.30 8.98 30.87
C PHE A 363 -7.96 7.78 29.99
N LEU A 364 -7.52 7.97 28.74
CA LEU A 364 -7.23 6.85 27.83
C LEU A 364 -6.08 5.95 28.30
N PRO A 365 -4.98 6.47 28.91
CA PRO A 365 -3.89 5.63 29.41
C PRO A 365 -4.34 4.57 30.44
N GLU A 366 -5.36 4.86 31.25
CA GLU A 366 -5.93 3.89 32.21
C GLU A 366 -6.50 2.63 31.54
N TYR A 367 -6.80 2.70 30.24
CA TYR A 367 -7.32 1.60 29.43
C TYR A 367 -6.26 1.03 28.47
N GLY A 368 -4.99 1.43 28.61
CA GLY A 368 -3.89 1.00 27.75
C GLY A 368 -3.90 1.61 26.35
N LEU A 369 -4.57 2.75 26.18
CA LEU A 369 -4.65 3.55 24.96
C LEU A 369 -3.61 4.68 24.99
N ASN A 370 -2.34 4.33 25.13
CA ASN A 370 -1.25 5.29 25.33
C ASN A 370 -0.87 6.04 24.04
N ASP A 371 -0.90 5.34 22.90
CA ASP A 371 -0.44 5.84 21.60
C ASP A 371 -1.63 6.36 20.77
N PHE A 372 -2.51 7.12 21.41
CA PHE A 372 -3.78 7.52 20.82
C PHE A 372 -3.64 8.60 19.76
N TYR A 373 -2.67 9.48 19.89
CA TYR A 373 -2.37 10.53 18.93
C TYR A 373 -1.19 10.14 18.05
N TYR A 374 -1.25 10.53 16.78
CA TYR A 374 -0.14 10.42 15.85
C TYR A 374 -0.04 11.71 15.03
N ARG A 375 1.18 12.02 14.59
CA ARG A 375 1.43 13.18 13.74
C ARG A 375 0.83 12.94 12.36
N SER A 376 -0.02 13.85 11.88
CA SER A 376 -0.78 13.71 10.64
C SER A 376 -0.84 15.03 9.87
N PHE A 377 -1.43 15.01 8.68
CA PHE A 377 -1.57 16.15 7.78
C PHE A 377 -3.03 16.54 7.59
N LEU A 378 -3.27 17.84 7.62
CA LEU A 378 -4.56 18.48 7.40
C LEU A 378 -4.45 19.47 6.26
N ARG A 379 -5.39 19.39 5.33
CA ARG A 379 -5.54 20.37 4.26
C ARG A 379 -6.73 21.27 4.54
N LEU A 380 -6.52 22.57 4.44
CA LEU A 380 -7.58 23.57 4.49
C LEU A 380 -8.26 23.70 3.12
N HIS A 381 -9.59 23.77 3.16
CA HIS A 381 -10.43 23.97 1.99
C HIS A 381 -11.43 25.10 2.26
N GLY A 382 -11.37 26.14 1.42
CA GLY A 382 -12.20 27.34 1.58
C GLY A 382 -11.89 28.11 2.87
N TYR A 383 -12.91 28.42 3.66
CA TYR A 383 -12.80 29.31 4.82
C TYR A 383 -12.54 28.60 6.15
N SER A 384 -13.03 27.37 6.30
CA SER A 384 -13.01 26.65 7.58
C SER A 384 -12.99 25.13 7.46
N SER A 385 -13.28 24.56 6.28
CA SER A 385 -13.27 23.11 6.12
C SER A 385 -11.84 22.58 6.17
N ARG A 386 -11.65 21.47 6.86
CA ARG A 386 -10.37 20.77 6.95
C ARG A 386 -10.59 19.32 6.57
N VAL A 387 -9.68 18.79 5.77
CA VAL A 387 -9.69 17.39 5.35
C VAL A 387 -8.41 16.73 5.87
N SER A 388 -8.55 15.63 6.60
CA SER A 388 -7.44 14.81 7.07
C SER A 388 -6.93 13.91 5.98
N ALA A 389 -5.61 13.76 5.86
CA ALA A 389 -5.00 12.83 4.92
C ALA A 389 -5.50 11.40 5.16
N ALA A 390 -5.70 10.97 6.41
CA ALA A 390 -6.23 9.66 6.73
C ALA A 390 -7.68 9.49 6.27
N ASP A 391 -8.52 10.51 6.49
CA ASP A 391 -9.91 10.51 6.04
C ASP A 391 -9.98 10.45 4.49
N VAL A 392 -9.07 11.15 3.79
CA VAL A 392 -8.94 11.06 2.32
C VAL A 392 -8.60 9.63 1.92
N VAL A 393 -7.55 9.04 2.48
CA VAL A 393 -7.13 7.67 2.15
C VAL A 393 -8.28 6.70 2.34
N TYR A 394 -8.97 6.72 3.49
CA TYR A 394 -10.10 5.82 3.71
C TYR A 394 -11.20 5.99 2.66
N GLY A 395 -11.54 7.22 2.29
CA GLY A 395 -12.52 7.50 1.25
C GLY A 395 -12.11 6.98 -0.13
N ILE A 396 -10.86 7.25 -0.54
CA ILE A 396 -10.34 6.83 -1.85
C ILE A 396 -10.20 5.31 -1.94
N THR A 397 -9.67 4.66 -0.90
CA THR A 397 -9.61 3.18 -0.83
C THR A 397 -10.99 2.57 -0.98
N ALA A 398 -12.01 3.12 -0.31
CA ALA A 398 -13.36 2.60 -0.44
C ALA A 398 -13.95 2.79 -1.84
N LEU A 399 -13.62 3.87 -2.55
CA LEU A 399 -14.03 4.06 -3.95
C LEU A 399 -13.36 3.03 -4.88
N LEU A 400 -12.06 2.78 -4.69
CA LEU A 400 -11.33 1.73 -5.40
C LEU A 400 -11.92 0.34 -5.15
N GLU A 401 -12.43 0.09 -3.94
CA GLU A 401 -13.05 -1.17 -3.52
C GLU A 401 -14.59 -1.16 -3.62
N SER A 402 -15.17 -0.30 -4.45
CA SER A 402 -16.64 -0.18 -4.59
C SER A 402 -17.19 -0.99 -5.78
N PHE A 403 -17.72 -2.19 -5.50
CA PHE A 403 -18.48 -3.01 -6.46
C PHE A 403 -19.70 -3.65 -5.77
N ILE A 404 -20.82 -2.93 -5.71
CA ILE A 404 -22.05 -3.52 -5.17
C ILE A 404 -23.15 -3.60 -6.23
N GLU A 405 -22.94 -3.04 -7.42
CA GLU A 405 -23.93 -3.13 -8.50
C GLU A 405 -23.52 -4.16 -9.55
N SER A 406 -24.47 -5.03 -9.87
CA SER A 406 -24.43 -6.17 -10.80
C SER A 406 -24.13 -5.81 -12.27
N GLY A 407 -23.60 -4.61 -12.53
CA GLY A 407 -23.44 -4.01 -13.85
C GLY A 407 -22.00 -4.00 -14.38
N GLY A 408 -21.09 -4.81 -13.83
CA GLY A 408 -19.76 -4.99 -14.43
C GLY A 408 -18.94 -3.70 -14.57
N SER A 409 -18.97 -2.81 -13.58
CA SER A 409 -18.08 -1.64 -13.55
C SER A 409 -16.63 -2.13 -13.58
N SER A 410 -15.89 -1.83 -14.64
CA SER A 410 -14.48 -2.23 -14.81
C SER A 410 -13.59 -1.48 -13.83
N ALA A 411 -12.53 -2.12 -13.32
CA ALA A 411 -11.56 -1.53 -12.38
C ALA A 411 -11.06 -0.14 -12.82
N SER A 412 -10.94 0.08 -14.14
CA SER A 412 -10.61 1.37 -14.73
C SER A 412 -11.62 2.49 -14.43
N LYS A 413 -12.92 2.18 -14.33
CA LYS A 413 -13.95 3.16 -13.98
C LYS A 413 -13.83 3.58 -12.52
N GLN A 414 -13.69 2.63 -11.58
CA GLN A 414 -13.46 3.00 -10.16
C GLN A 414 -12.17 3.79 -9.99
N PHE A 415 -11.11 3.42 -10.74
CA PHE A 415 -9.88 4.20 -10.73
C PHE A 415 -10.11 5.65 -11.15
N GLY A 416 -10.89 5.89 -12.22
CA GLY A 416 -11.27 7.24 -12.64
C GLY A 416 -12.08 8.00 -11.59
N GLU A 417 -13.06 7.35 -10.95
CA GLU A 417 -13.84 7.97 -9.88
C GLU A 417 -12.98 8.34 -8.65
N ALA A 418 -12.06 7.46 -8.26
CA ALA A 418 -11.08 7.69 -7.21
C ALA A 418 -10.08 8.79 -7.57
N TYR A 419 -9.60 8.80 -8.82
CA TYR A 419 -8.72 9.84 -9.36
C TYR A 419 -9.35 11.22 -9.31
N ASP A 420 -10.64 11.32 -9.66
CA ASP A 420 -11.40 12.56 -9.58
C ASP A 420 -11.63 13.01 -8.14
N ALA A 421 -11.92 12.08 -7.23
CA ALA A 421 -12.23 12.37 -5.82
C ALA A 421 -11.05 12.94 -5.03
N LEU A 422 -9.81 12.72 -5.47
CA LEU A 422 -8.63 13.38 -4.90
C LEU A 422 -8.53 14.87 -5.23
N SER A 423 -9.28 15.35 -6.23
CA SER A 423 -9.36 16.78 -6.54
C SER A 423 -10.29 17.50 -5.56
N LEU A 424 -9.86 18.68 -5.09
CA LEU A 424 -10.69 19.54 -4.24
C LEU A 424 -12.01 19.98 -4.87
N ASN A 425 -12.12 19.93 -6.19
CA ASN A 425 -13.35 20.31 -6.88
C ASN A 425 -14.45 19.24 -6.75
N ASN A 426 -14.11 18.04 -6.28
CA ASN A 426 -14.99 16.87 -6.25
C ASN A 426 -15.18 16.30 -4.84
N LEU A 427 -15.32 17.16 -3.82
CA LEU A 427 -15.48 16.72 -2.43
C LEU A 427 -16.71 15.85 -2.19
N ASP A 428 -17.77 15.97 -2.98
CA ASP A 428 -18.95 15.10 -2.86
C ASP A 428 -18.64 13.65 -3.23
N LYS A 429 -17.80 13.42 -4.25
CA LYS A 429 -17.31 12.07 -4.60
C LYS A 429 -16.48 11.50 -3.46
N LEU A 430 -15.57 12.32 -2.91
CA LEU A 430 -14.75 11.93 -1.76
C LEU A 430 -15.61 11.57 -0.53
N ARG A 431 -16.61 12.40 -0.21
CA ARG A 431 -17.55 12.14 0.88
C ARG A 431 -18.34 10.85 0.66
N SER A 432 -18.78 10.57 -0.58
CA SER A 432 -19.40 9.29 -0.91
C SER A 432 -18.47 8.11 -0.59
N GLY A 433 -17.20 8.20 -0.98
CA GLY A 433 -16.16 7.24 -0.61
C GLY A 433 -16.02 7.06 0.90
N MET A 434 -15.96 8.16 1.66
CA MET A 434 -15.89 8.12 3.13
C MET A 434 -17.12 7.42 3.75
N GLN A 435 -18.32 7.65 3.22
CA GLN A 435 -19.52 6.94 3.68
C GLN A 435 -19.47 5.44 3.37
N GLN A 436 -18.84 5.03 2.26
CA GLN A 436 -18.60 3.62 1.96
C GLN A 436 -17.56 3.00 2.92
N ALA A 437 -16.49 3.74 3.23
CA ALA A 437 -15.48 3.32 4.20
C ALA A 437 -16.07 3.08 5.60
N ILE A 438 -17.03 3.91 6.04
CA ILE A 438 -17.79 3.69 7.29
C ILE A 438 -18.53 2.35 7.26
N LYS A 439 -19.17 1.99 6.14
CA LYS A 439 -19.88 0.70 6.00
C LYS A 439 -18.91 -0.47 6.10
N VAL A 440 -17.76 -0.38 5.44
CA VAL A 440 -16.69 -1.40 5.52
C VAL A 440 -16.19 -1.55 6.96
N GLN A 441 -15.91 -0.45 7.67
CA GLN A 441 -15.42 -0.51 9.06
C GLN A 441 -16.46 -1.11 10.02
N ARG A 442 -17.75 -0.79 9.83
CA ARG A 442 -18.85 -1.44 10.58
C ARG A 442 -18.90 -2.94 10.30
N ALA A 443 -18.74 -3.36 9.05
CA ALA A 443 -18.70 -4.77 8.68
C ALA A 443 -17.51 -5.50 9.33
N ILE A 444 -16.32 -4.88 9.35
CA ILE A 444 -15.13 -5.40 10.03
C ILE A 444 -15.42 -5.67 11.51
N LEU A 445 -16.00 -4.69 12.23
CA LEU A 445 -16.31 -4.85 13.65
C LEU A 445 -17.34 -5.96 13.89
N ARG A 446 -18.41 -6.03 13.08
CA ARG A 446 -19.49 -7.01 13.25
C ARG A 446 -19.04 -8.42 12.94
N GLN A 447 -18.41 -8.64 11.79
CA GLN A 447 -17.86 -9.95 11.42
C GLN A 447 -16.74 -10.36 12.38
N GLY A 448 -15.96 -9.39 12.86
CA GLY A 448 -14.87 -9.63 13.79
C GLY A 448 -15.39 -10.05 15.14
N SER A 449 -16.44 -9.36 15.63
CA SER A 449 -17.19 -9.74 16.83
C SER A 449 -17.69 -11.18 16.73
N ALA A 450 -18.36 -11.53 15.63
CA ALA A 450 -18.86 -12.89 15.40
C ALA A 450 -17.72 -13.92 15.44
N ALA A 451 -16.61 -13.66 14.74
CA ALA A 451 -15.47 -14.57 14.71
C ALA A 451 -14.76 -14.74 16.07
N ILE A 452 -14.70 -13.67 16.88
CA ILE A 452 -14.03 -13.67 18.19
C ILE A 452 -14.89 -14.34 19.28
N THR A 453 -16.22 -14.23 19.18
CA THR A 453 -17.17 -14.71 20.19
C THR A 453 -17.62 -16.13 19.92
N LYS A 454 -17.83 -16.50 18.65
CA LYS A 454 -18.24 -17.85 18.24
C LYS A 454 -17.06 -18.83 18.36
N THR A 455 -17.18 -19.79 19.28
CA THR A 455 -16.18 -20.85 19.47
C THR A 455 -15.98 -21.65 18.18
N GLY A 456 -14.72 -21.88 17.80
CA GLY A 456 -14.36 -22.69 16.63
C GLY A 456 -14.36 -21.95 15.28
N CYS A 457 -14.77 -20.67 15.23
CA CYS A 457 -14.73 -19.87 14.00
C CYS A 457 -13.27 -19.60 13.56
N ILE A 458 -12.42 -19.16 14.49
CA ILE A 458 -10.99 -18.96 14.24
C ILE A 458 -10.25 -20.28 14.47
N ARG A 459 -9.71 -20.86 13.40
CA ARG A 459 -8.94 -22.10 13.45
C ARG A 459 -7.47 -21.78 13.71
N SER A 460 -6.95 -22.23 14.84
CA SER A 460 -5.58 -21.96 15.27
C SER A 460 -4.66 -23.14 14.99
N GLY A 461 -3.82 -23.04 13.94
CA GLY A 461 -2.80 -24.03 13.62
C GLY A 461 -1.47 -23.77 14.35
N ARG A 462 -0.47 -24.62 14.09
CA ARG A 462 0.88 -24.45 14.67
C ARG A 462 1.57 -23.18 14.14
N LYS A 463 1.52 -22.97 12.81
CA LYS A 463 2.24 -21.90 12.11
C LYS A 463 1.44 -20.59 11.98
N PHE A 464 0.15 -20.68 11.69
CA PHE A 464 -0.74 -19.53 11.50
C PHE A 464 -2.15 -19.81 12.03
N ARG A 465 -2.98 -18.77 12.12
CA ARG A 465 -4.43 -18.86 12.34
C ARG A 465 -5.15 -18.58 11.04
N TRP A 466 -6.34 -19.16 10.87
CA TRP A 466 -7.18 -18.78 9.76
C TRP A 466 -8.68 -18.73 10.09
N VAL A 467 -9.41 -17.94 9.31
CA VAL A 467 -10.86 -17.77 9.41
C VAL A 467 -11.45 -17.67 8.01
N LYS A 468 -12.63 -18.26 7.81
CA LYS A 468 -13.46 -18.01 6.63
C LYS A 468 -14.62 -17.13 7.06
N VAL A 469 -14.80 -15.99 6.40
CA VAL A 469 -15.94 -15.09 6.63
C VAL A 469 -17.22 -15.84 6.27
N GLU A 470 -18.19 -15.85 7.17
CA GLU A 470 -19.48 -16.51 6.95
C GLU A 470 -20.35 -15.65 6.02
N ASP A 471 -21.09 -16.29 5.12
CA ASP A 471 -21.97 -15.60 4.18
C ASP A 471 -23.02 -14.78 4.96
N SER A 472 -22.96 -13.47 4.79
CA SER A 472 -23.83 -12.50 5.44
C SER A 472 -23.93 -11.24 4.60
N ILE A 473 -24.90 -10.38 4.91
CA ILE A 473 -25.05 -9.07 4.25
C ILE A 473 -23.76 -8.24 4.38
N ASP A 474 -23.03 -8.40 5.48
CA ASP A 474 -21.79 -7.67 5.73
C ASP A 474 -20.57 -8.30 5.01
N ALA A 475 -20.62 -9.60 4.68
CA ALA A 475 -19.52 -10.31 4.02
C ALA A 475 -19.14 -9.71 2.66
N LYS A 476 -20.12 -9.14 1.93
CA LYS A 476 -19.87 -8.44 0.65
C LYS A 476 -18.88 -7.28 0.76
N TYR A 477 -18.84 -6.61 1.92
CA TYR A 477 -17.89 -5.51 2.17
C TYR A 477 -16.48 -6.02 2.46
N LEU A 478 -16.33 -7.30 2.81
CA LEU A 478 -15.05 -7.96 3.08
C LEU A 478 -14.58 -8.81 1.89
N GLY A 479 -15.28 -8.77 0.76
CA GLY A 479 -14.89 -9.41 -0.50
C GLY A 479 -13.83 -8.63 -1.30
N TYR A 480 -13.14 -7.68 -0.66
CA TYR A 480 -12.11 -6.84 -1.27
C TYR A 480 -10.77 -6.97 -0.54
N PRO A 481 -9.64 -6.86 -1.26
CA PRO A 481 -8.34 -7.17 -0.68
C PRO A 481 -7.92 -6.28 0.51
N GLN A 482 -8.06 -4.96 0.43
CA GLN A 482 -7.72 -4.06 1.54
C GLN A 482 -8.73 -4.14 2.67
N ALA A 483 -10.03 -4.23 2.38
CA ALA A 483 -11.05 -4.47 3.40
C ALA A 483 -10.78 -5.76 4.20
N LEU A 484 -10.45 -6.87 3.52
CA LEU A 484 -10.12 -8.14 4.15
C LEU A 484 -8.74 -8.09 4.87
N THR A 485 -7.78 -7.33 4.36
CA THR A 485 -6.50 -7.05 5.03
C THR A 485 -6.72 -6.36 6.37
N LYS A 486 -7.54 -5.28 6.41
CA LYS A 486 -7.92 -4.58 7.66
C LYS A 486 -8.63 -5.52 8.63
N PHE A 487 -9.50 -6.40 8.13
CA PHE A 487 -10.15 -7.42 8.93
C PHE A 487 -9.15 -8.40 9.59
N CYS A 488 -8.12 -8.83 8.85
CA CYS A 488 -7.07 -9.68 9.41
C CYS A 488 -6.34 -8.99 10.58
N TYR A 489 -5.92 -7.73 10.40
CA TYR A 489 -5.25 -6.97 11.45
C TYR A 489 -6.14 -6.75 12.68
N PHE A 490 -7.43 -6.44 12.47
CA PHE A 490 -8.39 -6.31 13.55
C PHE A 490 -8.47 -7.60 14.39
N LEU A 491 -8.58 -8.77 13.75
CA LEU A 491 -8.61 -10.05 14.47
C LEU A 491 -7.30 -10.34 15.19
N MET A 492 -6.15 -10.05 14.58
CA MET A 492 -4.85 -10.23 15.23
C MET A 492 -4.72 -9.41 16.50
N ASP A 493 -5.06 -8.12 16.42
CA ASP A 493 -5.02 -7.20 17.54
C ASP A 493 -6.03 -7.61 18.62
N ALA A 494 -7.25 -7.98 18.24
CA ALA A 494 -8.26 -8.45 19.19
C ALA A 494 -7.84 -9.73 19.93
N LEU A 495 -7.24 -10.69 19.23
CA LEU A 495 -6.72 -11.91 19.83
C LEU A 495 -5.53 -11.62 20.77
N ARG A 496 -4.65 -10.68 20.40
CA ARG A 496 -3.56 -10.21 21.26
C ARG A 496 -4.10 -9.64 22.57
N GLU A 497 -5.12 -8.79 22.51
CA GLU A 497 -5.77 -8.20 23.70
C GLU A 497 -6.59 -9.23 24.52
N LYS A 498 -6.86 -10.41 23.96
CA LYS A 498 -7.39 -11.59 24.69
C LYS A 498 -6.28 -12.48 25.27
N GLY A 499 -5.01 -12.09 25.17
CA GLY A 499 -3.86 -12.83 25.68
C GLY A 499 -3.36 -13.95 24.77
N ALA A 500 -3.84 -14.03 23.52
CA ALA A 500 -3.36 -15.04 22.58
C ALA A 500 -1.95 -14.69 22.06
N ARG A 501 -1.09 -15.70 21.91
CA ARG A 501 0.24 -15.54 21.28
C ARG A 501 0.12 -14.94 19.88
N MET A 502 1.00 -14.01 19.50
CA MET A 502 1.05 -13.51 18.12
C MET A 502 1.38 -14.64 17.14
N LYS A 503 0.52 -14.82 16.14
CA LYS A 503 0.72 -15.71 14.99
C LYS A 503 0.20 -14.99 13.74
N PRO A 504 0.76 -15.27 12.55
CA PRO A 504 0.21 -14.81 11.29
C PRO A 504 -1.27 -15.19 11.14
N MET A 505 -2.03 -14.36 10.43
CA MET A 505 -3.48 -14.47 10.28
C MET A 505 -3.84 -14.53 8.81
N LEU A 506 -4.65 -15.52 8.45
CA LEU A 506 -5.20 -15.69 7.11
C LEU A 506 -6.73 -15.58 7.18
N CYS A 507 -7.31 -14.73 6.34
CA CYS A 507 -8.76 -14.62 6.20
C CYS A 507 -9.15 -14.97 4.77
N ALA A 508 -10.28 -15.67 4.63
CA ALA A 508 -10.87 -16.01 3.35
C ALA A 508 -12.30 -15.46 3.29
N SER A 509 -12.67 -14.81 2.19
CA SER A 509 -14.02 -14.29 1.94
C SER A 509 -14.47 -14.62 0.52
N ALA A 510 -15.77 -14.65 0.27
CA ALA A 510 -16.29 -14.72 -1.09
C ALA A 510 -15.73 -13.53 -1.91
N SER A 511 -15.20 -13.82 -3.10
CA SER A 511 -14.76 -12.78 -4.04
C SER A 511 -15.96 -12.13 -4.72
N GLN A 512 -15.73 -11.03 -5.43
CA GLN A 512 -16.73 -10.43 -6.34
C GLN A 512 -17.06 -11.36 -7.52
N GLN A 513 -16.15 -12.28 -7.86
CA GLN A 513 -16.37 -13.28 -8.91
C GLN A 513 -17.09 -14.50 -8.34
N LEU A 514 -18.19 -14.89 -9.01
CA LEU A 514 -18.95 -16.10 -8.68
C LEU A 514 -18.04 -17.35 -8.67
N GLY A 515 -18.14 -18.14 -7.61
CA GLY A 515 -17.36 -19.38 -7.45
C GLY A 515 -15.90 -19.17 -7.04
N LYS A 516 -15.45 -17.93 -6.81
CA LYS A 516 -14.09 -17.60 -6.38
C LYS A 516 -14.06 -17.13 -4.92
N ILE A 517 -12.96 -17.43 -4.23
CA ILE A 517 -12.67 -17.02 -2.85
C ILE A 517 -11.42 -16.16 -2.86
N LEU A 518 -11.52 -14.98 -2.25
CA LEU A 518 -10.38 -14.12 -1.95
C LEU A 518 -9.75 -14.60 -0.63
N VAL A 519 -8.43 -14.83 -0.67
CA VAL A 519 -7.63 -15.20 0.50
C VAL A 519 -6.54 -14.16 0.72
N VAL A 520 -6.46 -13.65 1.95
CA VAL A 520 -5.49 -12.64 2.36
C VAL A 520 -4.72 -13.16 3.57
N GLY A 521 -3.39 -13.08 3.53
CA GLY A 521 -2.51 -13.44 4.64
C GLY A 521 -1.70 -12.26 5.14
N VAL A 522 -1.78 -11.95 6.43
CA VAL A 522 -1.00 -10.88 7.07
C VAL A 522 -0.13 -11.43 8.21
N CYS A 523 1.06 -10.85 8.34
CA CYS A 523 1.93 -11.08 9.50
C CYS A 523 1.69 -10.00 10.57
N GLY A 524 2.38 -10.09 11.71
CA GLY A 524 2.31 -9.01 12.70
C GLY A 524 2.75 -7.68 12.10
N LYS A 525 2.30 -6.57 12.69
CA LYS A 525 2.70 -5.21 12.27
C LYS A 525 4.23 -5.14 12.11
N PRO A 526 4.75 -4.49 11.05
CA PRO A 526 6.17 -4.24 10.90
C PRO A 526 6.74 -3.61 12.17
N ARG A 527 7.95 -4.01 12.58
CA ARG A 527 8.68 -3.40 13.70
C ARG A 527 10.08 -3.06 13.25
N LEU A 528 10.60 -1.93 13.73
CA LEU A 528 12.00 -1.57 13.54
C LEU A 528 12.91 -2.73 14.02
N GLY A 529 13.93 -3.06 13.23
CA GLY A 529 14.85 -4.18 13.45
C GLY A 529 14.25 -5.58 13.24
N ALA A 530 12.97 -5.71 12.87
CA ALA A 530 12.41 -7.01 12.53
C ALA A 530 12.85 -7.42 11.11
N VAL A 531 13.80 -8.35 11.02
CA VAL A 531 14.35 -8.92 9.77
C VAL A 531 13.34 -9.80 9.00
N ARG A 532 12.03 -9.61 9.21
CA ARG A 532 10.97 -10.42 8.59
C ARG A 532 9.75 -9.58 8.25
N GLY A 533 9.54 -9.36 6.96
CA GLY A 533 8.26 -8.94 6.38
C GLY A 533 7.26 -10.10 6.30
N ASN A 534 6.28 -9.94 5.41
CA ASN A 534 5.18 -10.88 5.23
C ASN A 534 5.64 -12.15 4.48
N ALA A 535 5.66 -13.28 5.19
CA ALA A 535 6.06 -14.56 4.62
C ALA A 535 5.02 -15.16 3.65
N PHE A 536 3.76 -14.72 3.72
CA PHE A 536 2.68 -15.28 2.91
C PHE A 536 2.89 -15.03 1.42
N GLY A 537 3.51 -13.91 1.01
CA GLY A 537 3.72 -13.60 -0.41
C GLY A 537 4.48 -14.70 -1.17
N ASN A 538 5.57 -15.19 -0.57
CA ASN A 538 6.35 -16.29 -1.16
C ASN A 538 5.66 -17.65 -0.97
N ALA A 539 4.99 -17.85 0.15
CA ALA A 539 4.35 -19.11 0.47
C ALA A 539 3.11 -19.37 -0.40
N PHE A 540 2.31 -18.34 -0.69
CA PHE A 540 1.11 -18.41 -1.53
C PHE A 540 1.49 -18.83 -2.95
N ARG A 541 2.47 -18.16 -3.56
CA ARG A 541 2.96 -18.51 -4.90
C ARG A 541 3.38 -19.97 -5.00
N LYS A 542 4.23 -20.43 -4.06
CA LYS A 542 4.73 -21.82 -4.06
C LYS A 542 3.61 -22.84 -3.83
N ALA A 543 2.72 -22.56 -2.88
CA ALA A 543 1.58 -23.43 -2.59
C ALA A 543 0.64 -23.54 -3.80
N ALA A 544 0.40 -22.42 -4.48
CA ALA A 544 -0.48 -22.35 -5.65
C ALA A 544 0.10 -23.09 -6.86
N GLN A 545 1.40 -22.94 -7.13
CA GLN A 545 2.12 -23.68 -8.19
C GLN A 545 2.07 -25.19 -7.97
N GLU A 546 2.25 -25.64 -6.72
CA GLU A 546 2.23 -27.07 -6.39
C GLU A 546 0.81 -27.65 -6.32
N SER A 547 -0.20 -26.85 -5.99
CA SER A 547 -1.59 -27.31 -5.92
C SER A 547 -2.24 -27.52 -7.29
N ARG A 548 -1.58 -27.11 -8.40
CA ARG A 548 -2.13 -27.12 -9.77
C ARG A 548 -3.56 -26.56 -9.86
N ALA A 549 -3.90 -25.66 -8.94
CA ALA A 549 -5.22 -25.06 -8.87
C ALA A 549 -5.31 -23.92 -9.89
N ASP A 550 -6.48 -23.66 -10.43
CA ASP A 550 -6.72 -22.39 -11.11
C ASP A 550 -6.71 -21.28 -10.05
N TYR A 551 -5.64 -20.50 -10.04
CA TYR A 551 -5.44 -19.41 -9.09
C TYR A 551 -5.17 -18.12 -9.83
N PHE A 552 -5.69 -17.02 -9.29
CA PHE A 552 -5.34 -15.68 -9.73
C PHE A 552 -4.44 -15.06 -8.65
N HIS A 553 -3.13 -15.21 -8.85
CA HIS A 553 -2.07 -14.62 -8.02
C HIS A 553 -1.42 -13.45 -8.78
N GLU A 554 -2.23 -12.71 -9.53
CA GLU A 554 -1.77 -11.62 -10.39
C GLU A 554 -2.09 -10.23 -9.83
N LEU A 555 -2.58 -10.19 -8.58
CA LEU A 555 -2.67 -8.97 -7.82
C LEU A 555 -1.27 -8.46 -7.50
N PHE A 556 -1.10 -7.13 -7.44
CA PHE A 556 0.20 -6.52 -7.17
C PHE A 556 0.73 -6.85 -5.77
N GLU A 557 -0.16 -6.99 -4.79
CA GLU A 557 0.19 -7.45 -3.45
C GLU A 557 0.28 -8.97 -3.40
N SER A 558 1.50 -9.47 -3.23
CA SER A 558 1.81 -10.91 -3.14
C SER A 558 1.05 -11.67 -2.03
N SER A 559 0.60 -10.98 -0.98
CA SER A 559 -0.15 -11.57 0.13
C SER A 559 -1.63 -11.78 -0.15
N TRP A 560 -2.08 -11.50 -1.37
CA TRP A 560 -3.45 -11.69 -1.81
C TRP A 560 -3.50 -12.74 -2.91
N ILE A 561 -4.48 -13.64 -2.83
CA ILE A 561 -4.70 -14.67 -3.85
C ILE A 561 -6.20 -14.92 -4.00
N VAL A 562 -6.65 -15.08 -5.24
CA VAL A 562 -8.02 -15.52 -5.52
C VAL A 562 -7.97 -16.96 -6.03
N LEU A 563 -8.81 -17.82 -5.44
CA LEU A 563 -8.84 -19.26 -5.69
C LEU A 563 -10.25 -19.71 -6.02
N ASP A 564 -10.39 -20.80 -6.77
CA ASP A 564 -11.66 -21.52 -6.81
C ASP A 564 -12.05 -22.07 -5.44
N VAL A 565 -13.36 -22.07 -5.16
CA VAL A 565 -13.90 -22.61 -3.89
C VAL A 565 -13.42 -24.05 -3.64
N SER A 566 -13.34 -24.87 -4.69
CA SER A 566 -12.88 -26.27 -4.63
C SER A 566 -11.40 -26.40 -4.27
N ALA A 567 -10.56 -25.42 -4.64
CA ALA A 567 -9.12 -25.46 -4.46
C ALA A 567 -8.65 -25.06 -3.04
N VAL A 568 -9.49 -24.35 -2.27
CA VAL A 568 -9.10 -23.76 -0.98
C VAL A 568 -8.54 -24.79 0.01
N ASN A 569 -9.17 -25.96 0.15
CA ASN A 569 -8.70 -26.96 1.12
C ASN A 569 -7.32 -27.52 0.75
N SER A 570 -7.10 -27.86 -0.53
CA SER A 570 -5.82 -28.33 -1.03
C SER A 570 -4.72 -27.28 -0.84
N PHE A 571 -5.04 -26.02 -1.18
CA PHE A 571 -4.14 -24.88 -0.99
C PHE A 571 -3.74 -24.71 0.48
N MET A 572 -4.68 -24.77 1.42
CA MET A 572 -4.40 -24.57 2.85
C MET A 572 -3.51 -25.68 3.43
N ILE A 573 -3.62 -26.92 2.94
CA ILE A 573 -2.74 -28.03 3.31
C ILE A 573 -1.32 -27.73 2.85
N ARG A 574 -1.14 -27.41 1.55
CA ARG A 574 0.17 -27.07 0.97
C ARG A 574 0.80 -25.86 1.64
N LEU A 575 0.01 -24.82 1.90
CA LEU A 575 0.47 -23.61 2.57
C LEU A 575 1.08 -23.91 3.95
N THR A 576 0.50 -24.87 4.68
CA THR A 576 1.02 -25.31 5.98
C THR A 576 2.41 -25.94 5.87
N GLU A 577 2.77 -26.53 4.73
CA GLU A 577 4.10 -27.08 4.47
C GLU A 577 5.14 -25.97 4.16
N LYS A 578 4.70 -24.84 3.60
CA LYS A 578 5.59 -23.77 3.09
C LYS A 578 5.92 -22.64 4.06
N LEU A 579 5.02 -22.34 5.00
CA LEU A 579 5.29 -21.43 6.13
C LEU A 579 6.12 -22.11 7.21
#